data_AF-A0A399GB97-F1
#
_entry.id   AF-A0A399GB97-F1
#
_cell.length_a   1.000
_cell.length_b   1.000
_cell.length_c   1.000
_cell.angle_alpha   90.00
_cell.angle_beta   90.00
_cell.angle_gamma   90.00
#
_symmetry.space_group_name_H-M   'P 1'
#
loop_
_entity.id
_entity.type
_entity.pdbx_description
1 polymer ?
#
loop_
_entity_poly.entity_id
_entity_poly.type
_entity_poly.pdbx_seq_one_letter_code
_entity_poly.pdbx_strand_id
1 'polypeptide(L)'
;MSGIMRDDGSPFTSYPTWSNVSAVLSSQGFPASAILSSNSFPFPEGANSTLRIFNLTSRVATDVTFRCLAQSTAYTAAKNGVFQSVYSYEFDRAYQIEDWSPNPPACEAPVTEVYPFGDPNAPFYKCHSGELLSVFGNTIPQGRPLRDDDDVPFSQFIVDTWTAFARTGNPTPDEAFLTARGFTNTSKMVKTTGIWEPVNAAKPMLKVLDVRGRGKMEEFREGAQCEVLEQRLDYYDS
;
A
#
# COMPACT_ATOMS: atom_id res chain seq x y z
N MET A 1 -8.64 -2.04 11.70
CA MET A 1 -8.14 -1.52 10.40
C MET A 1 -7.41 -2.66 9.71
N SER A 2 -7.44 -2.72 8.38
CA SER A 2 -6.67 -3.68 7.58
C SER A 2 -6.21 -3.00 6.30
N GLY A 3 -5.04 -3.32 5.78
CA GLY A 3 -4.52 -2.65 4.59
C GLY A 3 -3.19 -3.21 4.13
N ILE A 4 -2.65 -2.58 3.09
CA ILE A 4 -1.47 -3.05 2.36
C ILE A 4 -0.53 -1.88 2.04
N MET A 5 0.66 -2.21 1.56
CA MET A 5 1.50 -1.30 0.77
C MET A 5 1.06 -1.34 -0.71
N ARG A 6 1.22 -0.23 -1.46
CA ARG A 6 0.76 -0.19 -2.86
C ARG A 6 1.38 -1.27 -3.76
N ASP A 7 2.66 -1.59 -3.55
CA ASP A 7 3.41 -2.61 -4.29
C ASP A 7 3.90 -3.72 -3.35
N ASP A 8 3.06 -4.11 -2.38
CA ASP A 8 3.33 -5.02 -1.27
C ASP A 8 4.03 -6.33 -1.69
N GLY A 9 3.64 -6.88 -2.84
CA GLY A 9 4.19 -8.14 -3.35
C GLY A 9 5.57 -8.02 -4.00
N SER A 10 6.08 -6.82 -4.24
CA SER A 10 7.36 -6.62 -4.97
C SER A 10 8.56 -7.37 -4.37
N PRO A 11 8.70 -7.46 -3.03
CA PRO A 11 9.77 -8.24 -2.42
C PRO A 11 9.59 -9.76 -2.51
N PHE A 12 8.38 -10.24 -2.80
CA PHE A 12 8.01 -11.65 -2.86
C PHE A 12 8.07 -12.24 -4.28
N THR A 13 8.48 -11.42 -5.24
CA THR A 13 8.86 -11.85 -6.59
C THR A 13 10.37 -11.63 -6.80
N SER A 14 10.90 -11.93 -7.97
CA SER A 14 12.31 -11.69 -8.31
C SER A 14 12.45 -11.27 -9.76
N TYR A 15 13.50 -10.48 -10.03
CA TYR A 15 13.88 -10.18 -11.41
C TYR A 15 14.19 -11.49 -12.15
N PRO A 16 13.54 -11.77 -13.29
CA PRO A 16 13.73 -13.04 -13.98
C PRO A 16 15.08 -13.12 -14.66
N THR A 17 15.62 -14.33 -14.74
CA THR A 17 16.85 -14.64 -15.49
C THR A 17 16.60 -14.91 -16.97
N TRP A 18 15.34 -15.01 -17.40
CA TRP A 18 14.93 -15.26 -18.78
C TRP A 18 13.68 -14.45 -19.18
N SER A 19 13.42 -14.35 -20.48
CA SER A 19 12.37 -13.51 -21.05
C SER A 19 11.00 -14.19 -21.22
N ASN A 20 10.87 -15.48 -20.90
CA ASN A 20 9.60 -16.20 -21.05
C ASN A 20 8.65 -15.90 -19.88
N VAL A 21 7.69 -15.00 -20.11
CA VAL A 21 6.71 -14.53 -19.11
C VAL A 21 5.92 -15.68 -18.48
N SER A 22 5.42 -16.62 -19.30
CA SER A 22 4.61 -17.75 -18.84
C SER A 22 5.42 -18.66 -17.91
N ALA A 23 6.67 -18.95 -18.27
CA ALA A 23 7.56 -19.74 -17.43
C ALA A 23 7.89 -19.04 -16.10
N VAL A 24 8.10 -17.72 -16.13
CA VAL A 24 8.35 -16.93 -14.90
C VAL A 24 7.15 -16.97 -13.96
N LEU A 25 5.94 -16.69 -14.47
CA LEU A 25 4.70 -16.75 -13.68
C LEU A 25 4.52 -18.13 -13.04
N SER A 26 4.62 -19.21 -13.83
CA SER A 26 4.46 -20.57 -13.34
C SER A 26 5.54 -20.96 -12.32
N SER A 27 6.79 -20.52 -12.51
CA SER A 27 7.89 -20.80 -11.58
C SER A 27 7.68 -20.19 -10.19
N GLN A 28 6.87 -19.13 -10.10
CA GLN A 28 6.50 -18.46 -8.85
C GLN A 28 5.15 -18.96 -8.30
N GLY A 29 4.56 -19.99 -8.91
CA GLY A 29 3.28 -20.56 -8.49
C GLY A 29 2.05 -19.76 -8.93
N PHE A 30 2.19 -18.77 -9.82
CA PHE A 30 1.07 -17.99 -10.31
C PHE A 30 0.32 -18.70 -11.45
N PRO A 31 -1.00 -18.50 -11.59
CA PRO A 31 -1.81 -19.12 -12.64
C PRO A 31 -1.56 -18.47 -14.01
N ALA A 32 -0.41 -18.77 -14.63
CA ALA A 32 0.09 -18.10 -15.83
C ALA A 32 -0.93 -18.08 -16.99
N SER A 33 -1.61 -19.21 -17.23
CA SER A 33 -2.61 -19.29 -18.29
C SER A 33 -3.79 -18.36 -18.04
N ALA A 34 -4.28 -18.26 -16.80
CA ALA A 34 -5.40 -17.39 -16.46
C ALA A 34 -4.98 -15.91 -16.57
N ILE A 35 -3.84 -15.55 -15.99
CA ILE A 35 -3.28 -14.20 -16.04
C ILE A 35 -3.12 -13.72 -17.49
N LEU A 36 -2.41 -14.50 -18.33
CA LEU A 36 -2.08 -14.09 -19.70
C LEU A 36 -3.28 -14.05 -20.65
N SER A 37 -4.35 -14.81 -20.37
CA SER A 37 -5.56 -14.82 -21.21
C SER A 37 -6.63 -13.81 -20.75
N SER A 38 -6.53 -13.29 -19.54
CA SER A 38 -7.57 -12.43 -18.94
C SER A 38 -7.63 -10.99 -19.45
N ASN A 39 -6.57 -10.49 -20.08
CA ASN A 39 -6.32 -9.06 -20.33
C ASN A 39 -6.37 -8.13 -19.09
N SER A 40 -6.58 -8.67 -17.89
CA SER A 40 -6.66 -7.88 -16.64
C SER A 40 -5.27 -7.52 -16.11
N PHE A 41 -4.24 -8.29 -16.48
CA PHE A 41 -2.85 -7.96 -16.20
C PHE A 41 -2.12 -7.57 -17.50
N PRO A 42 -2.33 -6.34 -18.03
CA PRO A 42 -1.64 -5.90 -19.24
C PRO A 42 -0.13 -5.96 -19.03
N PHE A 43 0.56 -6.57 -19.99
CA PHE A 43 2.02 -6.65 -19.93
C PHE A 43 2.61 -5.24 -20.11
N PRO A 44 3.45 -4.75 -19.17
CA PRO A 44 3.97 -3.38 -19.22
C PRO A 44 4.73 -3.09 -20.51
N GLU A 45 4.73 -1.85 -20.99
CA GLU A 45 5.52 -1.41 -22.14
C GLU A 45 6.99 -1.19 -21.76
N GLY A 46 7.89 -1.19 -22.75
CA GLY A 46 9.31 -0.81 -22.57
C GLY A 46 10.34 -1.74 -23.24
N ALA A 47 11.60 -1.29 -23.23
CA ALA A 47 12.72 -2.02 -23.84
C ALA A 47 13.34 -3.08 -22.91
N ASN A 48 13.29 -2.88 -21.59
CA ASN A 48 13.89 -3.80 -20.63
C ASN A 48 12.92 -4.95 -20.30
N SER A 49 13.11 -6.11 -20.93
CA SER A 49 12.24 -7.28 -20.76
C SER A 49 12.19 -7.79 -19.32
N THR A 50 13.33 -7.86 -18.64
CA THR A 50 13.44 -8.31 -17.25
C THR A 50 12.67 -7.39 -16.31
N LEU A 51 12.78 -6.06 -16.47
CA LEU A 51 12.01 -5.10 -15.69
C LEU A 51 10.51 -5.21 -15.96
N ARG A 52 10.10 -5.38 -17.21
CA ARG A 52 8.67 -5.51 -17.56
C ARG A 52 8.03 -6.76 -16.96
N ILE A 53 8.76 -7.88 -16.96
CA ILE A 53 8.30 -9.10 -16.31
C ILE A 53 8.26 -8.90 -14.80
N PHE A 54 9.27 -8.25 -14.20
CA PHE A 54 9.25 -7.92 -12.78
C PHE A 54 8.07 -7.02 -12.40
N ASN A 55 7.75 -6.00 -13.21
CA ASN A 55 6.56 -5.17 -13.01
C ASN A 55 5.27 -6.00 -13.00
N LEU A 56 5.13 -6.91 -13.96
CA LEU A 56 3.97 -7.80 -14.03
C LEU A 56 3.90 -8.71 -12.79
N THR A 57 5.00 -9.38 -12.45
CA THR A 57 5.01 -10.35 -11.34
C THR A 57 4.90 -9.66 -9.98
N SER A 58 5.42 -8.45 -9.81
CA SER A 58 5.25 -7.61 -8.62
C SER A 58 3.77 -7.24 -8.41
N ARG A 59 3.08 -6.82 -9.47
CA ARG A 59 1.63 -6.54 -9.42
C ARG A 59 0.85 -7.80 -9.08
N VAL A 60 1.11 -8.91 -9.78
CA VAL A 60 0.45 -10.21 -9.51
C VAL A 60 0.69 -10.66 -8.06
N ALA A 61 1.93 -10.58 -7.57
CA ALA A 61 2.27 -10.92 -6.19
C ALA A 61 1.55 -10.00 -5.19
N THR A 62 1.46 -8.70 -5.48
CA THR A 62 0.73 -7.75 -4.64
C THR A 62 -0.75 -8.13 -4.57
N ASP A 63 -1.34 -8.47 -5.71
CA ASP A 63 -2.75 -8.78 -5.80
C ASP A 63 -3.08 -10.10 -5.08
N VAL A 64 -2.36 -11.19 -5.41
CA VAL A 64 -2.66 -12.54 -4.91
C VAL A 64 -2.29 -12.77 -3.45
N THR A 65 -1.26 -12.09 -2.95
CA THR A 65 -0.76 -12.30 -1.59
C THR A 65 -1.34 -11.29 -0.60
N PHE A 66 -1.64 -10.07 -1.03
CA PHE A 66 -2.00 -8.98 -0.13
C PHE A 66 -3.33 -8.33 -0.48
N ARG A 67 -3.44 -7.67 -1.65
CA ARG A 67 -4.56 -6.79 -1.98
C ARG A 67 -5.90 -7.51 -2.01
N CYS A 68 -6.02 -8.60 -2.76
CA CYS A 68 -7.29 -9.28 -2.95
C CYS A 68 -7.82 -9.84 -1.63
N LEU A 69 -6.94 -10.47 -0.85
CA LEU A 69 -7.27 -11.01 0.47
C LEU A 69 -7.59 -9.92 1.50
N ALA A 70 -6.84 -8.82 1.53
CA ALA A 70 -7.11 -7.69 2.45
C ALA A 70 -8.43 -7.00 2.12
N GLN A 71 -8.72 -6.76 0.84
CA GLN A 71 -9.98 -6.19 0.38
C GLN A 71 -11.15 -7.13 0.66
N SER A 72 -11.02 -8.44 0.39
CA SER A 72 -12.05 -9.42 0.74
C SER A 72 -12.30 -9.47 2.23
N THR A 73 -11.25 -9.52 3.05
CA THR A 73 -11.36 -9.49 4.52
C THR A 73 -12.15 -8.27 5.00
N ALA A 74 -11.79 -7.08 4.50
CA ALA A 74 -12.46 -5.83 4.88
C ALA A 74 -13.92 -5.79 4.41
N TYR A 75 -14.18 -6.26 3.19
CA TYR A 75 -15.52 -6.35 2.62
C TYR A 75 -16.41 -7.34 3.39
N THR A 76 -15.98 -8.58 3.56
CA THR A 76 -16.74 -9.64 4.25
C THR A 76 -17.01 -9.26 5.71
N ALA A 77 -16.04 -8.65 6.40
CA ALA A 77 -16.24 -8.17 7.77
C ALA A 77 -17.30 -7.04 7.84
N ALA A 78 -17.29 -6.10 6.88
CA ALA A 78 -18.26 -5.02 6.81
C ALA A 78 -19.65 -5.54 6.41
N LYS A 79 -19.73 -6.40 5.39
CA LYS A 79 -20.97 -7.02 4.87
C LYS A 79 -21.71 -7.79 5.96
N ASN A 80 -20.98 -8.53 6.77
CA ASN A 80 -21.55 -9.39 7.81
C ASN A 80 -21.66 -8.72 9.19
N GLY A 81 -21.24 -7.45 9.32
CA GLY A 81 -21.30 -6.72 10.59
C GLY A 81 -20.47 -7.34 11.70
N VAL A 82 -19.33 -7.97 11.36
CA VAL A 82 -18.46 -8.67 12.33
C VAL A 82 -17.90 -7.70 13.37
N PHE A 83 -17.60 -6.48 12.94
CA PHE A 83 -17.13 -5.38 13.79
C PHE A 83 -18.08 -4.19 13.66
N GLN A 84 -18.11 -3.34 14.70
CA GLN A 84 -18.87 -2.09 14.66
C GLN A 84 -18.48 -1.20 13.47
N SER A 85 -17.20 -1.17 13.12
CA SER A 85 -16.68 -0.48 11.95
C SER A 85 -15.41 -1.15 11.46
N VAL A 86 -15.26 -1.21 10.14
CA VAL A 86 -14.08 -1.73 9.45
C VAL A 86 -13.48 -0.61 8.64
N TYR A 87 -12.16 -0.47 8.63
CA TYR A 87 -11.45 0.56 7.88
C TYR A 87 -10.36 -0.08 7.06
N SER A 88 -10.32 0.24 5.77
CA SER A 88 -9.31 -0.26 4.83
C SER A 88 -8.34 0.85 4.42
N TYR A 89 -7.05 0.53 4.23
CA TYR A 89 -6.04 1.46 3.73
C TYR A 89 -5.08 0.87 2.71
N GLU A 90 -4.43 1.76 1.98
CA GLU A 90 -3.24 1.50 1.19
C GLU A 90 -2.20 2.59 1.46
N PHE A 91 -0.97 2.22 1.83
CA PHE A 91 0.16 3.14 1.86
C PHE A 91 0.75 3.33 0.47
N ASP A 92 0.77 4.57 0.00
CA ASP A 92 1.43 4.97 -1.26
C ASP A 92 2.70 5.80 -1.00
N ARG A 93 2.90 6.24 0.24
CA ARG A 93 4.18 6.74 0.73
C ARG A 93 4.90 5.65 1.52
N ALA A 94 6.01 5.17 0.98
CA ALA A 94 6.83 4.10 1.56
C ALA A 94 8.25 4.59 1.87
N TYR A 95 8.88 4.03 2.89
CA TYR A 95 10.31 4.10 3.16
C TYR A 95 10.81 2.77 3.72
N GLN A 96 11.59 2.04 2.93
CA GLN A 96 12.00 0.69 3.29
C GLN A 96 12.89 0.66 4.55
N ILE A 97 12.80 -0.41 5.34
CA ILE A 97 13.75 -0.70 6.42
C ILE A 97 15.10 -1.17 5.82
N GLU A 98 16.23 -0.72 6.37
CA GLU A 98 17.56 -0.97 5.75
C GLU A 98 17.96 -2.44 5.73
N ASP A 99 17.56 -3.18 6.76
CA ASP A 99 17.90 -4.58 6.96
C ASP A 99 17.06 -5.54 6.10
N TRP A 100 16.04 -5.02 5.41
CA TRP A 100 15.18 -5.81 4.54
C TRP A 100 14.81 -5.07 3.24
N SER A 101 15.60 -5.28 2.19
CA SER A 101 15.30 -4.79 0.84
C SER A 101 15.53 -5.88 -0.20
N PRO A 102 14.62 -6.87 -0.32
CA PRO A 102 14.66 -7.79 -1.45
C PRO A 102 14.58 -7.04 -2.78
N ASN A 103 15.22 -7.58 -3.82
CA ASN A 103 15.33 -6.96 -5.14
C ASN A 103 15.91 -5.53 -5.12
N PRO A 104 17.04 -5.26 -4.41
CA PRO A 104 17.58 -3.91 -4.35
C PRO A 104 18.01 -3.44 -5.76
N PRO A 105 17.75 -2.18 -6.15
CA PRO A 105 17.20 -1.08 -5.34
C PRO A 105 15.70 -0.84 -5.54
N ALA A 106 14.89 -1.85 -5.90
CA ALA A 106 13.49 -1.65 -6.30
C ALA A 106 12.65 -0.86 -5.26
N CYS A 107 12.84 -1.17 -3.99
CA CYS A 107 12.09 -0.56 -2.90
C CYS A 107 12.63 0.80 -2.43
N GLU A 108 13.70 1.29 -3.07
CA GLU A 108 14.34 2.55 -2.70
C GLU A 108 13.95 3.66 -3.68
N ALA A 109 13.60 4.81 -3.11
CA ALA A 109 13.35 6.01 -3.87
C ALA A 109 14.64 6.45 -4.61
N PRO A 110 14.58 6.83 -5.90
CA PRO A 110 15.78 7.20 -6.64
C PRO A 110 16.40 8.49 -6.09
N VAL A 111 17.72 8.49 -5.91
CA VAL A 111 18.47 9.66 -5.47
C VAL A 111 18.54 10.68 -6.60
N THR A 112 18.31 11.95 -6.25
CA THR A 112 18.47 13.09 -7.16
C THR A 112 19.29 14.18 -6.48
N GLU A 113 19.68 15.22 -7.24
CA GLU A 113 20.41 16.37 -6.67
C GLU A 113 19.63 17.06 -5.54
N VAL A 114 18.29 17.16 -5.69
CA VAL A 114 17.41 17.80 -4.70
C VAL A 114 17.04 16.84 -3.56
N TYR A 115 17.05 15.54 -3.82
CA TYR A 115 16.70 14.49 -2.86
C TYR A 115 17.87 13.51 -2.69
N PRO A 116 18.93 13.88 -1.92
CA PRO A 116 20.14 13.06 -1.77
C PRO A 116 19.88 11.73 -1.04
N PHE A 117 18.75 11.62 -0.34
CA PHE A 117 18.31 10.42 0.38
C PHE A 117 17.18 9.66 -0.33
N GLY A 118 16.90 10.01 -1.58
CA GLY A 118 15.85 9.42 -2.41
C GLY A 118 14.62 10.29 -2.53
N ASP A 119 14.14 10.55 -3.76
CA ASP A 119 12.93 11.33 -4.02
C ASP A 119 11.67 10.49 -3.79
N PRO A 120 10.92 10.70 -2.70
CA PRO A 120 9.75 9.87 -2.40
C PRO A 120 8.60 10.07 -3.41
N ASN A 121 8.66 11.10 -4.26
CA ASN A 121 7.67 11.42 -5.29
C ASN A 121 8.03 10.83 -6.66
N ALA A 122 9.26 10.37 -6.86
CA ALA A 122 9.66 9.71 -8.09
C ALA A 122 9.08 8.28 -8.15
N PRO A 123 8.99 7.67 -9.35
CA PRO A 123 8.54 6.28 -9.48
C PRO A 123 9.55 5.30 -8.84
N PHE A 124 9.06 4.51 -7.88
CA PHE A 124 9.71 3.31 -7.31
C PHE A 124 8.62 2.43 -6.68
N TYR A 125 8.96 1.20 -6.28
CA TYR A 125 7.98 0.28 -5.69
C TYR A 125 7.79 0.61 -4.21
N LYS A 126 6.53 0.82 -3.81
CA LYS A 126 6.11 0.96 -2.41
C LYS A 126 6.00 -0.43 -1.81
N CYS A 127 7.15 -1.03 -1.53
CA CYS A 127 7.27 -2.41 -1.09
C CYS A 127 6.67 -2.65 0.29
N HIS A 128 6.43 -3.93 0.58
CA HIS A 128 6.06 -4.43 1.91
C HIS A 128 6.93 -3.84 3.02
N SER A 129 6.35 -3.65 4.20
CA SER A 129 7.03 -3.08 5.37
C SER A 129 7.54 -1.63 5.20
N GLY A 130 7.31 -0.98 4.05
CA GLY A 130 7.73 0.40 3.81
C GLY A 130 6.97 1.43 4.65
N GLU A 131 5.91 1.06 5.35
CA GLU A 131 5.18 1.91 6.28
C GLU A 131 5.71 1.84 7.71
N LEU A 132 6.44 0.78 8.09
CA LEU A 132 6.75 0.46 9.49
C LEU A 132 7.40 1.65 10.22
N LEU A 133 8.36 2.31 9.57
CA LEU A 133 9.06 3.45 10.15
C LEU A 133 8.14 4.64 10.43
N SER A 134 7.14 4.85 9.58
CA SER A 134 6.13 5.90 9.77
C SER A 134 5.12 5.51 10.85
N VAL A 135 4.71 4.24 10.90
CA VAL A 135 3.78 3.68 11.89
C VAL A 135 4.35 3.72 13.30
N PHE A 136 5.64 3.47 13.47
CA PHE A 136 6.31 3.49 14.78
C PHE A 136 6.99 4.83 15.12
N GLY A 137 6.99 5.81 14.22
CA GLY A 137 7.59 7.12 14.49
C GLY A 137 9.11 7.06 14.67
N ASN A 138 9.79 6.12 14.03
CA ASN A 138 11.18 5.77 14.36
C ASN A 138 12.14 5.79 13.17
N THR A 139 11.80 6.49 12.08
CA THR A 139 12.66 6.67 10.89
C THR A 139 14.13 7.02 11.25
N ILE A 140 14.36 8.11 11.99
CA ILE A 140 15.71 8.53 12.40
C ILE A 140 16.36 7.55 13.39
N PRO A 141 15.67 7.11 14.48
CA PRO A 141 16.20 6.06 15.36
C PRO A 141 16.60 4.75 14.66
N GLN A 142 15.99 4.42 13.51
CA GLN A 142 16.31 3.26 12.69
C GLN A 142 17.38 3.55 11.62
N GLY A 143 18.12 4.66 11.74
CA GLY A 143 19.25 4.99 10.88
C GLY A 143 18.89 5.64 9.56
N ARG A 144 17.60 5.82 9.25
CA ARG A 144 17.15 6.41 7.98
C ARG A 144 17.12 7.94 8.08
N PRO A 145 17.78 8.67 7.15
CA PRO A 145 17.65 10.13 7.07
C PRO A 145 16.26 10.54 6.58
N LEU A 146 15.83 11.76 6.90
CA LEU A 146 14.62 12.32 6.31
C LEU A 146 14.87 12.64 4.83
N ARG A 147 13.94 12.29 3.96
CA ARG A 147 14.04 12.48 2.51
C ARG A 147 13.50 13.82 2.05
N ASP A 148 12.44 14.28 2.69
CA ASP A 148 11.79 15.56 2.43
C ASP A 148 11.14 16.13 3.70
N ASP A 149 10.54 17.31 3.58
CA ASP A 149 9.83 17.98 4.67
C ASP A 149 8.54 17.27 5.11
N ASP A 150 8.11 16.24 4.38
CA ASP A 150 6.87 15.51 4.64
C ASP A 150 7.08 14.24 5.47
N ASP A 151 8.29 13.68 5.58
CA ASP A 151 8.53 12.45 6.34
C ASP A 151 8.10 12.57 7.82
N VAL A 152 8.44 13.68 8.49
CA VAL A 152 8.05 13.90 9.90
C VAL A 152 6.54 14.17 10.04
N PRO A 153 5.93 15.14 9.33
CA PRO A 153 4.49 15.37 9.40
C PRO A 153 3.65 14.13 9.03
N PHE A 154 4.09 13.36 8.03
CA PHE A 154 3.41 12.12 7.65
C PHE A 154 3.48 11.09 8.78
N SER A 155 4.66 10.84 9.34
CA SER A 155 4.80 9.90 10.45
C SER A 155 3.99 10.31 11.69
N GLN A 156 3.96 11.61 12.03
CA GLN A 156 3.08 12.12 13.10
C GLN A 156 1.61 11.84 12.81
N PHE A 157 1.15 12.12 11.59
CA PHE A 157 -0.22 11.83 11.17
C PHE A 157 -0.55 10.34 11.29
N ILE A 158 0.33 9.45 10.83
CA ILE A 158 0.14 8.00 10.91
C ILE A 158 0.07 7.53 12.37
N VAL A 159 1.01 7.92 13.23
CA VAL A 159 0.99 7.54 14.66
C VAL A 159 -0.29 8.03 15.34
N ASP A 160 -0.70 9.27 15.08
CA ASP A 160 -1.93 9.84 15.64
C ASP A 160 -3.19 9.13 15.14
N THR A 161 -3.22 8.73 13.86
CA THR A 161 -4.32 7.95 13.26
C THR A 161 -4.43 6.55 13.87
N TRP A 162 -3.31 5.84 14.05
CA TRP A 162 -3.32 4.51 14.67
C TRP A 162 -3.72 4.58 16.14
N THR A 163 -3.22 5.57 16.88
CA THR A 163 -3.58 5.77 18.29
C THR A 163 -4.98 6.32 18.47
N ALA A 164 -5.54 7.07 17.51
CA ALA A 164 -6.95 7.42 17.50
C ALA A 164 -7.82 6.16 17.38
N PHE A 165 -7.52 5.29 16.40
CA PHE A 165 -8.24 4.02 16.26
C PHE A 165 -8.17 3.16 17.52
N ALA A 166 -7.00 3.05 18.14
CA ALA A 166 -6.84 2.28 19.38
C ALA A 166 -7.69 2.82 20.55
N ARG A 167 -7.93 4.14 20.60
CA ARG A 167 -8.68 4.79 21.69
C ARG A 167 -10.18 4.84 21.45
N THR A 168 -10.60 5.03 20.21
CA THR A 168 -12.00 5.37 19.89
C THR A 168 -12.64 4.45 18.85
N GLY A 169 -11.87 3.54 18.25
CA GLY A 169 -12.32 2.75 17.11
C GLY A 169 -12.43 3.55 15.81
N ASN A 170 -12.11 4.85 15.80
CA ASN A 170 -12.12 5.69 14.60
C ASN A 170 -10.70 6.18 14.27
N PRO A 171 -10.17 5.89 13.07
CA PRO A 171 -8.82 6.28 12.69
C PRO A 171 -8.69 7.77 12.33
N THR A 172 -9.79 8.50 12.19
CA THR A 172 -9.78 9.96 12.07
C THR A 172 -9.65 10.56 13.46
N PRO A 173 -8.52 11.20 13.82
CA PRO A 173 -8.36 11.79 15.15
C PRO A 173 -9.33 12.97 15.36
N ASP A 174 -9.85 13.09 16.57
CA ASP A 174 -10.79 14.15 16.95
C ASP A 174 -10.13 15.55 16.91
N GLU A 175 -10.81 16.54 16.32
CA GLU A 175 -10.26 17.88 16.13
C GLU A 175 -10.00 18.60 17.46
N ALA A 176 -10.85 18.41 18.47
CA ALA A 176 -10.65 19.01 19.78
C ALA A 176 -9.46 18.37 20.50
N PHE A 177 -9.28 17.05 20.37
CA PHE A 177 -8.09 16.34 20.86
C PHE A 177 -6.82 16.89 20.21
N LEU A 178 -6.77 16.98 18.87
CA LEU A 178 -5.61 17.50 18.15
C LEU A 178 -5.29 18.95 18.55
N THR A 179 -6.32 19.79 18.68
CA THR A 179 -6.18 21.19 19.09
C THR A 179 -5.63 21.30 20.52
N ALA A 180 -6.19 20.56 21.46
CA ALA A 180 -5.77 20.58 22.86
C ALA A 180 -4.32 20.08 23.06
N ARG A 181 -3.83 19.22 22.17
CA ARG A 181 -2.46 18.69 22.20
C ARG A 181 -1.47 19.47 21.34
N GLY A 182 -1.94 20.41 20.52
CA GLY A 182 -1.09 21.17 19.59
C GLY A 182 -0.59 20.34 18.41
N PHE A 183 -1.33 19.31 17.97
CA PHE A 183 -0.93 18.40 16.88
C PHE A 183 -1.25 19.00 15.51
N THR A 184 -0.63 20.15 15.20
CA THR A 184 -0.95 20.97 14.02
C THR A 184 -0.67 20.28 12.70
N ASN A 185 0.38 19.46 12.62
CA ASN A 185 0.73 18.69 11.42
C ASN A 185 -0.36 17.67 11.10
N THR A 186 -0.80 16.90 12.09
CA THR A 186 -1.92 15.95 11.98
C THR A 186 -3.22 16.67 11.64
N SER A 187 -3.52 17.81 12.28
CA SER A 187 -4.71 18.62 11.92
C SER A 187 -4.70 19.05 10.45
N LYS A 188 -3.54 19.45 9.91
CA LYS A 188 -3.39 19.80 8.50
C LYS A 188 -3.62 18.58 7.61
N MET A 189 -3.01 17.45 7.93
CA MET A 189 -3.15 16.20 7.16
C MET A 189 -4.58 15.68 7.13
N VAL A 190 -5.31 15.68 8.25
CA VAL A 190 -6.73 15.32 8.30
C VAL A 190 -7.56 16.26 7.42
N LYS A 191 -7.30 17.56 7.47
CA LYS A 191 -8.00 18.55 6.61
C LYS A 191 -7.73 18.33 5.13
N THR A 192 -6.50 17.98 4.75
CA THR A 192 -6.13 17.81 3.33
C THR A 192 -6.49 16.46 2.75
N THR A 193 -6.49 15.40 3.56
CA THR A 193 -6.79 14.03 3.09
C THR A 193 -8.25 13.64 3.29
N GLY A 194 -8.99 14.42 4.09
CA GLY A 194 -10.38 14.17 4.45
C GLY A 194 -10.54 13.11 5.54
N ILE A 195 -11.78 12.86 5.93
CA ILE A 195 -12.15 11.83 6.90
C ILE A 195 -11.80 10.45 6.32
N TRP A 196 -11.47 9.50 7.20
CA TRP A 196 -11.36 8.10 6.85
C TRP A 196 -12.68 7.41 7.17
N GLU A 197 -13.48 7.17 6.15
CA GLU A 197 -14.79 6.53 6.28
C GLU A 197 -14.66 5.02 6.47
N PRO A 198 -15.56 4.39 7.25
CA PRO A 198 -15.59 2.94 7.36
C PRO A 198 -15.99 2.31 6.02
N VAL A 199 -15.54 1.08 5.80
CA VAL A 199 -15.88 0.28 4.63
C VAL A 199 -17.38 0.05 4.60
N ASN A 200 -18.01 0.46 3.49
CA ASN A 200 -19.41 0.17 3.18
C ASN A 200 -19.47 -0.94 2.14
N ALA A 201 -20.11 -2.07 2.44
CA ALA A 201 -20.17 -3.20 1.51
C ALA A 201 -20.87 -2.86 0.17
N ALA A 202 -21.78 -1.88 0.13
CA ALA A 202 -22.43 -1.45 -1.11
C ALA A 202 -21.51 -0.60 -2.01
N LYS A 203 -20.51 0.06 -1.42
CA LYS A 203 -19.50 0.84 -2.12
C LYS A 203 -18.18 0.78 -1.34
N PRO A 204 -17.43 -0.32 -1.46
CA PRO A 204 -16.25 -0.54 -0.63
C PRO A 204 -15.13 0.41 -1.06
N MET A 205 -14.58 1.12 -0.08
CA MET A 205 -13.55 2.13 -0.27
C MET A 205 -12.43 1.94 0.76
N LEU A 206 -11.22 2.35 0.38
CA LEU A 206 -10.03 2.39 1.23
C LEU A 206 -9.50 3.81 1.32
N LYS A 207 -8.67 4.06 2.35
CA LYS A 207 -7.91 5.30 2.49
C LYS A 207 -6.53 5.13 1.89
N VAL A 208 -6.21 5.92 0.87
CA VAL A 208 -4.83 6.07 0.40
C VAL A 208 -4.07 6.97 1.37
N LEU A 209 -2.95 6.48 1.90
CA LEU A 209 -2.10 7.15 2.86
C LEU A 209 -0.86 7.70 2.14
N ASP A 210 -0.89 9.00 1.87
CA ASP A 210 0.16 9.78 1.23
C ASP A 210 -0.01 11.27 1.58
N VAL A 211 0.89 12.11 1.09
CA VAL A 211 1.00 13.54 1.34
C VAL A 211 0.69 14.36 0.08
N ARG A 212 0.75 15.69 0.19
CA ARG A 212 0.62 16.63 -0.94
C ARG A 212 -0.65 16.45 -1.79
N GLY A 213 -1.77 16.12 -1.15
CA GLY A 213 -3.07 15.96 -1.82
C GLY A 213 -3.26 14.62 -2.55
N ARG A 214 -2.30 13.69 -2.44
CA ARG A 214 -2.45 12.33 -2.98
C ARG A 214 -3.22 11.40 -2.04
N GLY A 215 -3.17 11.64 -0.74
CA GLY A 215 -3.96 10.89 0.25
C GLY A 215 -5.44 11.27 0.21
N LYS A 216 -6.33 10.28 0.05
CA LYS A 216 -7.79 10.45 -0.09
C LYS A 216 -8.50 9.10 0.03
N MET A 217 -9.84 9.12 0.13
CA MET A 217 -10.65 7.90 -0.04
C MET A 217 -10.67 7.50 -1.51
N GLU A 218 -10.50 6.22 -1.81
CA GLU A 218 -10.62 5.63 -3.14
C GLU A 218 -11.42 4.33 -3.11
N GLU A 219 -11.98 3.94 -4.25
CA GLU A 219 -12.62 2.63 -4.40
C GLU A 219 -11.59 1.50 -4.27
N PHE A 220 -12.05 0.32 -3.84
CA PHE A 220 -11.22 -0.87 -3.89
C PHE A 220 -10.70 -1.10 -5.31
N ARG A 221 -9.43 -1.50 -5.40
CA ARG A 221 -8.70 -1.59 -6.66
C ARG A 221 -8.63 -3.02 -7.15
N GLU A 222 -8.26 -3.19 -8.41
CA GLU A 222 -7.86 -4.48 -9.00
C GLU A 222 -8.96 -5.56 -8.92
N GLY A 223 -10.24 -5.17 -8.95
CA GLY A 223 -11.36 -6.10 -8.82
C GLY A 223 -11.32 -7.23 -9.85
N ALA A 224 -11.10 -6.91 -11.13
CA ALA A 224 -11.02 -7.89 -12.22
C ALA A 224 -9.83 -8.85 -12.07
N GLN A 225 -8.69 -8.33 -11.61
CA GLN A 225 -7.46 -9.06 -11.34
C GLN A 225 -7.68 -10.06 -10.20
N CYS A 226 -8.38 -9.64 -9.16
CA CYS A 226 -8.80 -10.52 -8.07
C CYS A 226 -9.74 -11.64 -8.54
N GLU A 227 -10.59 -11.41 -9.55
CA GLU A 227 -11.39 -12.50 -10.15
C GLU A 227 -10.53 -13.52 -10.89
N VAL A 228 -9.54 -13.06 -11.65
CA VAL A 228 -8.59 -13.92 -12.37
C VAL A 228 -7.76 -14.78 -11.40
N LEU A 229 -7.48 -14.25 -10.22
CA LEU A 229 -6.75 -14.91 -9.14
C LEU A 229 -7.64 -15.76 -8.23
N GLU A 230 -8.93 -15.88 -8.53
CA GLU A 230 -9.92 -16.62 -7.72
C GLU A 230 -10.05 -16.10 -6.27
N GLN A 231 -9.77 -14.82 -6.05
CA GLN A 231 -9.80 -14.13 -4.75
C GLN A 231 -10.70 -12.89 -4.80
N ARG A 232 -11.94 -13.08 -5.26
CA ARG A 232 -12.96 -12.02 -5.36
C ARG A 232 -13.29 -11.45 -3.98
N LEU A 233 -14.05 -10.34 -3.93
CA LEU A 233 -14.40 -9.71 -2.65
C LEU A 233 -15.12 -10.65 -1.68
N ASP A 234 -15.92 -11.60 -2.20
CA ASP A 234 -16.64 -12.62 -1.45
C ASP A 234 -15.82 -13.89 -1.17
N TYR A 235 -14.50 -13.87 -1.34
CA TYR A 235 -13.62 -15.04 -1.12
C TYR A 235 -13.77 -15.68 0.27
N TYR A 236 -14.04 -14.89 1.30
CA TYR A 236 -14.26 -15.37 2.67
C TYR A 236 -15.74 -15.55 3.06
N ASP A 237 -16.67 -15.52 2.12
CA ASP A 237 -18.11 -15.69 2.41
C ASP A 237 -18.53 -17.16 2.65
N SER A 238 -17.63 -18.12 2.43
CA SER A 238 -17.87 -19.58 2.57
C SER A 238 -17.11 -20.23 3.73
#